data_AF-A0A3B3DYM2-F1
#
_entry.id   AF-A0A3B3DYM2-F1
#
_cell.length_a   1.000
_cell.length_b   1.000
_cell.length_c   1.000
_cell.angle_alpha   90.00
_cell.angle_beta   90.00
_cell.angle_gamma   90.00
#
_symmetry.space_group_name_H-M   'P 1'
#
loop_
_entity.id
_entity.type
_entity.pdbx_description
1 polymer ?
#
loop_
_entity_poly.entity_id
_entity_poly.type
_entity_poly.pdbx_seq_one_letter_code
_entity_poly.pdbx_strand_id
1 'polypeptide(L)'
;MLMTACDLGAVTRPWKISKQVAELVTSEFFEQGDRERSELKLTPAAIFDRNRKDELPALQLEWIDGICKPLYQALLKLNRKLQPMLDGIEANRERWQELCLSRERTRRATVSSLFPEPGQNIEPSDDVKTSENLERPEKDRPSFHSLSDLKFKDECIYWPLTPL
;
A
#
# COMPACT_ATOMS: atom_id res chain seq x y z
N MET A 1 -5.78 0.34 23.68
CA MET A 1 -6.53 0.45 22.41
C MET A 1 -6.93 1.87 22.07
N LEU A 2 -7.47 2.69 23.00
CA LEU A 2 -7.88 4.06 22.64
C LEU A 2 -6.71 4.98 22.28
N MET A 3 -5.60 4.92 23.02
CA MET A 3 -4.37 5.67 22.70
C MET A 3 -3.88 5.35 21.28
N THR A 4 -3.69 4.08 20.96
CA THR A 4 -3.33 3.61 19.61
C THR A 4 -4.30 4.07 18.53
N ALA A 5 -5.61 4.08 18.80
CA ALA A 5 -6.59 4.56 17.83
C ALA A 5 -6.47 6.06 17.56
N CYS A 6 -6.16 6.86 18.59
CA CYS A 6 -5.86 8.27 18.43
C CYS A 6 -4.61 8.49 17.58
N ASP A 7 -3.55 7.70 17.79
CA ASP A 7 -2.30 7.78 17.02
C ASP A 7 -2.55 7.47 15.54
N LEU A 8 -3.40 6.50 15.24
CA LEU A 8 -3.78 6.14 13.87
C LEU A 8 -4.95 6.97 13.33
N GLY A 9 -5.38 8.02 14.02
CA GLY A 9 -6.61 8.76 13.72
C GLY A 9 -6.65 9.45 12.36
N ALA A 10 -5.51 9.67 11.72
CA ALA A 10 -5.42 10.27 10.38
C ALA A 10 -6.22 9.50 9.33
N VAL A 11 -6.27 8.17 9.43
CA VAL A 11 -6.99 7.28 8.49
C VAL A 11 -8.51 7.49 8.48
N THR A 12 -9.06 8.10 9.55
CA THR A 12 -10.50 8.40 9.68
C THR A 12 -10.87 9.77 9.13
N ARG A 13 -9.88 10.61 8.80
CA ARG A 13 -10.09 11.99 8.35
C ARG A 13 -10.57 12.01 6.90
N PRO A 14 -11.22 13.10 6.45
CA PRO A 14 -11.61 13.26 5.06
C PRO A 14 -10.43 13.05 4.10
N TRP A 15 -10.74 12.49 2.92
CA TRP A 15 -9.76 12.05 1.91
C TRP A 15 -8.57 13.00 1.71
N LYS A 16 -8.82 14.30 1.53
CA LYS A 16 -7.76 15.29 1.30
C LYS A 16 -6.71 15.28 2.41
N ILE A 17 -7.15 15.22 3.67
CA ILE A 17 -6.26 15.22 4.85
C ILE A 17 -5.59 13.86 4.99
N SER A 18 -6.36 12.78 4.92
CA SER A 18 -5.84 11.40 5.06
C SER A 18 -4.74 11.12 4.03
N LYS A 19 -4.97 11.50 2.76
CA LYS A 19 -3.99 11.37 1.69
C LYS A 19 -2.73 12.22 1.93
N GLN A 20 -2.89 13.47 2.35
CA GLN A 20 -1.74 14.34 2.66
C GLN A 20 -0.88 13.76 3.76
N VAL A 21 -1.48 13.24 4.84
CA VAL A 21 -0.74 12.59 5.93
C VAL A 21 -0.01 11.35 5.41
N ALA A 22 -0.67 10.51 4.60
CA ALA A 22 -0.02 9.35 4.00
C ALA A 22 1.18 9.75 3.12
N GLU A 23 1.07 10.82 2.33
CA GLU A 23 2.16 11.34 1.50
C GLU A 23 3.34 11.87 2.34
N LEU A 24 3.07 12.57 3.43
CA LEU A 24 4.10 13.09 4.35
C LEU A 24 4.85 11.96 5.05
N VAL A 25 4.13 11.01 5.65
CA VAL A 25 4.72 9.82 6.30
C VAL A 25 5.56 9.01 5.31
N THR A 26 5.06 8.85 4.08
CA THR A 26 5.81 8.18 3.02
C THR A 26 7.07 8.95 2.62
N SER A 27 7.03 10.28 2.62
CA SER A 27 8.21 11.12 2.40
C SER A 27 9.27 10.91 3.48
N GLU A 28 8.87 10.88 4.75
CA GLU A 28 9.76 10.59 5.88
C GLU A 28 10.39 9.20 5.78
N PHE A 29 9.61 8.19 5.35
CA PHE A 29 10.15 6.86 5.09
C PHE A 29 11.20 6.87 3.97
N PHE A 30 11.02 7.62 2.90
CA PHE A 30 12.06 7.72 1.87
C PHE A 30 13.33 8.39 2.38
N GLU A 31 13.21 9.46 3.17
CA GLU A 31 14.37 10.13 3.77
C GLU A 31 15.11 9.21 4.73
N GLN A 32 14.40 8.37 5.47
CA GLN A 32 15.00 7.33 6.29
C GLN A 32 15.71 6.27 5.44
N GLY A 33 15.06 5.74 4.38
CA GLY A 33 15.67 4.74 3.50
C GLY A 33 16.91 5.25 2.77
N ASP A 34 16.94 6.53 2.42
CA ASP A 34 18.09 7.18 1.80
C ASP A 34 19.26 7.33 2.79
N ARG A 35 18.97 7.64 4.07
CA ARG A 35 19.98 7.65 5.14
C ARG A 35 20.53 6.26 5.39
N GLU A 36 19.68 5.24 5.52
CA GLU A 36 20.11 3.85 5.71
C GLU A 36 21.00 3.35 4.56
N ARG A 37 20.66 3.73 3.31
CA ARG A 37 21.47 3.39 2.14
C ARG A 37 22.83 4.09 2.14
N SER A 38 22.87 5.38 2.46
CA SER A 38 24.09 6.19 2.38
C SER A 38 25.03 5.97 3.56
N GLU A 39 24.50 5.88 4.77
CA GLU A 39 25.29 5.77 6.01
C GLU A 39 25.62 4.33 6.37
N LEU A 40 24.64 3.41 6.24
CA LEU A 40 24.77 2.02 6.69
C LEU A 40 25.00 1.02 5.55
N LYS A 41 24.95 1.47 4.28
CA LYS A 41 25.07 0.62 3.07
C LYS A 41 24.07 -0.53 3.04
N LEU A 42 22.90 -0.36 3.66
CA LEU A 42 21.82 -1.34 3.67
C LEU A 42 20.90 -1.11 2.46
N THR A 43 20.27 -2.18 1.99
CA THR A 43 19.19 -2.08 1.00
C THR A 43 17.88 -1.79 1.74
N PRO A 44 17.27 -0.60 1.57
CA PRO A 44 16.03 -0.25 2.26
C PRO A 44 14.87 -1.15 1.79
N ALA A 45 13.92 -1.45 2.69
CA ALA A 45 12.73 -2.20 2.34
C ALA A 45 11.81 -1.38 1.40
N ALA A 46 10.88 -2.05 0.70
CA ALA A 46 10.02 -1.49 -0.35
C ALA A 46 9.36 -0.15 0.00
N ILE A 47 8.83 -0.02 1.22
CA ILE A 47 8.14 1.18 1.70
C ILE A 47 9.07 2.39 1.88
N PHE A 48 10.38 2.14 2.02
CA PHE A 48 11.43 3.14 2.18
C PHE A 48 12.17 3.43 0.86
N ASP A 49 11.82 2.76 -0.26
CA ASP A 49 12.42 3.04 -1.56
C ASP A 49 11.61 4.07 -2.36
N ARG A 50 12.21 5.25 -2.56
CA ARG A 50 11.68 6.34 -3.37
C ARG A 50 11.24 5.91 -4.77
N ASN A 51 11.87 4.90 -5.35
CA ASN A 51 11.58 4.42 -6.70
C ASN A 51 10.26 3.63 -6.78
N ARG A 52 9.70 3.24 -5.63
CA ARG A 52 8.46 2.46 -5.50
C ARG A 52 7.29 3.28 -4.97
N LYS A 53 7.36 4.61 -5.10
CA LYS A 53 6.30 5.58 -4.74
C LYS A 53 4.94 5.25 -5.31
N ASP A 54 4.97 4.69 -6.50
CA ASP A 54 3.82 4.27 -7.27
C ASP A 54 3.03 3.17 -6.55
N GLU A 55 3.66 2.35 -5.70
CA GLU A 55 3.03 1.29 -4.89
C GLU A 55 2.27 1.79 -3.66
N LEU A 56 2.41 3.07 -3.30
CA LEU A 56 1.77 3.66 -2.13
C LEU A 56 0.27 3.34 -2.00
N PRO A 57 -0.55 3.39 -3.07
CA PRO A 57 -1.97 3.03 -2.96
C PRO A 57 -2.21 1.59 -2.50
N ALA A 58 -1.41 0.64 -2.96
CA ALA A 58 -1.54 -0.77 -2.57
C ALA A 58 -1.11 -0.98 -1.11
N LEU A 59 0.00 -0.36 -0.71
CA LEU A 59 0.50 -0.39 0.67
C LEU A 59 -0.51 0.21 1.66
N GLN A 60 -1.18 1.31 1.28
CA GLN A 60 -2.24 1.91 2.10
C GLN A 60 -3.46 1.00 2.25
N LEU A 61 -3.86 0.26 1.21
CA LEU A 61 -4.96 -0.71 1.30
C LEU A 61 -4.62 -1.83 2.29
N GLU A 62 -3.41 -2.40 2.19
CA GLU A 62 -2.96 -3.46 3.11
C GLU A 62 -2.90 -2.96 4.56
N TRP A 63 -2.42 -1.74 4.79
CA TRP A 63 -2.37 -1.13 6.12
C TRP A 63 -3.78 -0.84 6.68
N ILE A 64 -4.70 -0.34 5.85
CA ILE A 64 -6.08 -0.09 6.25
C ILE A 64 -6.77 -1.40 6.63
N ASP A 65 -6.68 -2.43 5.79
CA ASP A 65 -7.35 -3.71 6.00
C ASP A 65 -6.71 -4.55 7.12
N GLY A 66 -5.39 -4.48 7.26
CA GLY A 66 -4.63 -5.24 8.25
C GLY A 66 -4.66 -4.65 9.66
N ILE A 67 -4.68 -3.32 9.79
CA ILE A 67 -4.52 -2.64 11.09
C ILE A 67 -5.72 -1.76 11.43
N CYS A 68 -6.03 -0.79 10.57
CA CYS A 68 -6.94 0.30 10.92
C CYS A 68 -8.39 -0.18 11.04
N LYS A 69 -8.90 -0.89 10.03
CA LYS A 69 -10.28 -1.35 9.98
C LYS A 69 -10.61 -2.30 11.14
N PRO A 70 -9.79 -3.34 11.45
CA PRO A 70 -10.03 -4.19 12.62
C PRO A 70 -10.04 -3.42 13.95
N LEU A 71 -9.13 -2.45 14.11
CA LEU A 71 -9.05 -1.61 15.32
C LEU A 71 -10.34 -0.80 15.54
N TYR A 72 -10.81 -0.11 14.51
CA TYR A 72 -12.03 0.72 14.62
C TYR A 72 -13.32 -0.12 14.67
N GLN A 73 -13.34 -1.30 14.05
CA GLN A 73 -14.42 -2.28 14.24
C GLN A 73 -14.50 -2.76 15.69
N ALA A 74 -13.37 -2.99 16.36
CA ALA A 74 -13.34 -3.36 17.76
C ALA A 74 -13.85 -2.21 18.66
N LEU A 75 -13.44 -0.97 18.38
CA LEU A 75 -13.94 0.22 19.11
C LEU A 75 -15.44 0.46 18.91
N LEU A 76 -15.97 0.21 17.72
CA LEU A 76 -17.39 0.35 17.42
C LEU A 76 -18.27 -0.58 18.28
N LYS A 77 -17.76 -1.77 18.64
CA LYS A 77 -18.46 -2.69 19.55
C LYS A 77 -18.61 -2.10 20.96
N LEU A 78 -17.71 -1.21 21.37
CA LEU A 78 -17.74 -0.53 22.67
C LEU A 78 -18.65 0.70 22.64
N ASN A 79 -18.60 1.48 21.55
CA ASN A 79 -19.41 2.68 21.41
C ASN A 79 -19.85 2.89 19.95
N ARG A 80 -21.16 2.76 19.71
CA ARG A 80 -21.78 2.95 18.39
C ARG A 80 -21.63 4.37 17.84
N LYS A 81 -21.36 5.37 18.69
CA LYS A 81 -21.09 6.75 18.25
C LYS A 81 -19.81 6.89 17.42
N LEU A 82 -18.96 5.86 17.40
CA LEU A 82 -17.74 5.84 16.58
C LEU A 82 -17.98 5.38 15.14
N GLN A 83 -19.23 5.09 14.74
CA GLN A 83 -19.59 4.72 13.36
C GLN A 83 -19.00 5.67 12.30
N PRO A 84 -19.02 7.02 12.47
CA PRO A 84 -18.47 7.94 11.46
C PRO A 84 -16.98 7.75 11.19
N MET A 85 -16.22 7.24 12.17
CA MET A 85 -14.79 6.95 11.99
C MET A 85 -14.58 5.73 11.11
N LEU A 86 -15.43 4.69 11.26
CA LEU A 86 -15.37 3.51 10.41
C LEU A 86 -15.86 3.82 8.99
N ASP A 87 -16.89 4.64 8.85
CA ASP A 87 -17.37 5.11 7.54
C ASP A 87 -16.28 5.91 6.81
N GLY A 88 -15.55 6.77 7.54
CA GLY A 88 -14.40 7.50 7.00
C GLY A 88 -13.26 6.58 6.52
N ILE A 89 -13.00 5.50 7.25
CA ILE A 89 -12.02 4.48 6.85
C ILE A 89 -12.45 3.80 5.55
N GLU A 90 -13.71 3.37 5.45
CA GLU A 90 -14.21 2.70 4.23
C GLU A 90 -14.17 3.64 3.03
N ALA A 91 -14.61 4.89 3.19
CA ALA A 91 -14.55 5.90 2.14
C ALA A 91 -13.11 6.14 1.66
N ASN A 92 -12.14 6.23 2.58
CA ASN A 92 -10.74 6.40 2.21
C ASN A 92 -10.17 5.14 1.52
N ARG A 93 -10.57 3.95 1.97
CA ARG A 93 -10.18 2.68 1.34
C ARG A 93 -10.63 2.61 -0.11
N GLU A 94 -11.88 2.99 -0.39
CA GLU A 94 -12.42 3.04 -1.76
C GLU A 94 -11.59 3.98 -2.65
N ARG A 95 -11.23 5.17 -2.15
CA ARG A 95 -10.38 6.12 -2.90
C ARG A 95 -9.00 5.56 -3.20
N TRP A 96 -8.37 4.87 -2.24
CA TRP A 96 -7.10 4.19 -2.50
C TRP A 96 -7.25 3.06 -3.54
N GLN A 97 -8.35 2.33 -3.50
CA GLN A 97 -8.66 1.30 -4.50
C GLN A 97 -8.86 1.88 -5.90
N GLU A 98 -9.54 3.02 -6.02
CA GLU A 98 -9.68 3.76 -7.28
C GLU A 98 -8.31 4.14 -7.86
N LEU A 99 -7.39 4.63 -7.02
CA LEU A 99 -6.02 4.97 -7.43
C LEU A 99 -5.23 3.75 -7.92
N CYS A 100 -5.32 2.61 -7.23
CA CYS A 100 -4.73 1.34 -7.67
C CYS A 100 -5.24 0.94 -9.06
N LEU A 101 -6.56 0.96 -9.26
CA LEU A 101 -7.19 0.55 -10.51
C LEU A 101 -6.87 1.52 -11.66
N SER A 102 -6.90 2.83 -11.41
CA SER A 102 -6.53 3.85 -12.38
C SER A 102 -5.10 3.64 -12.87
N ARG A 103 -4.18 3.40 -11.93
CA ARG A 103 -2.77 3.16 -12.24
C ARG A 103 -2.57 1.91 -13.09
N GLU A 104 -3.23 0.80 -12.74
CA GLU A 104 -3.11 -0.44 -13.49
C GLU A 104 -3.67 -0.30 -14.91
N ARG A 105 -4.75 0.46 -15.11
CA ARG A 105 -5.27 0.81 -16.44
C ARG A 105 -4.25 1.61 -17.26
N THR A 106 -3.64 2.64 -16.67
CA THR A 106 -2.60 3.43 -17.35
C THR A 106 -1.41 2.55 -17.74
N ARG A 107 -0.94 1.69 -16.84
CA ARG A 107 0.17 0.75 -17.10
C ARG A 107 -0.16 -0.18 -18.27
N ARG A 108 -1.37 -0.76 -18.30
CA ARG A 108 -1.82 -1.62 -19.42
C ARG A 108 -1.92 -0.85 -20.73
N ALA A 109 -2.45 0.36 -20.71
CA ALA A 109 -2.55 1.21 -21.91
C ALA A 109 -1.17 1.55 -22.48
N THR A 110 -0.20 1.89 -21.61
CA THR A 110 1.18 2.15 -22.02
C THR A 110 1.81 0.90 -22.65
N VAL A 111 1.66 -0.28 -22.05
CA VAL A 111 2.19 -1.53 -22.60
C VAL A 111 1.54 -1.87 -23.95
N SER A 112 0.23 -1.72 -24.08
CA SER A 112 -0.49 -1.95 -25.33
C SER A 112 -0.10 -0.94 -26.43
N SER A 113 0.31 0.27 -26.07
CA SER A 113 0.79 1.28 -27.03
C SER A 113 2.24 1.06 -27.50
N LEU A 114 3.06 0.40 -26.67
CA LEU A 114 4.46 0.07 -26.98
C LEU A 114 4.59 -1.18 -27.86
N PHE A 115 3.56 -2.04 -27.87
CA PHE A 115 3.47 -3.24 -28.70
C PHE A 115 2.10 -3.28 -29.39
N PRO A 116 1.93 -2.60 -30.54
CA PRO A 116 0.74 -2.80 -31.35
C PRO A 116 0.71 -4.24 -31.86
N GLU A 117 -0.35 -4.97 -31.54
CA GLU A 117 -0.60 -6.33 -32.04
C GLU A 117 -0.47 -6.35 -33.58
N PRO A 118 0.34 -7.24 -34.19
CA PRO A 118 0.29 -7.44 -35.63
C PRO A 118 -1.10 -7.97 -36.01
N GLY A 119 -1.74 -7.28 -36.96
CA GLY A 119 -3.15 -7.46 -37.31
C GLY A 119 -3.60 -8.91 -37.46
N GLN A 120 -4.71 -9.25 -36.81
CA GLN A 120 -5.43 -10.51 -37.03
C GLN A 120 -6.02 -10.54 -38.44
N ASN A 121 -5.52 -11.44 -39.29
CA ASN A 121 -6.25 -11.99 -40.43
C ASN A 121 -5.85 -13.45 -40.57
N ILE A 122 -6.52 -14.36 -39.85
CA ILE A 122 -6.57 -15.79 -40.20
C ILE A 122 -7.99 -16.28 -39.92
N GLU A 123 -8.70 -16.66 -40.99
CA GLU A 123 -9.99 -17.37 -41.03
C GLU A 123 -9.96 -18.70 -40.26
N PRO A 124 -11.12 -19.23 -39.83
CA PRO A 124 -11.18 -20.38 -38.93
C PRO A 124 -10.91 -21.69 -39.69
N SER A 125 -10.02 -22.52 -39.15
CA SER A 125 -9.95 -23.92 -39.56
C SER A 125 -9.69 -24.81 -38.35
N ASP A 126 -10.44 -25.90 -38.34
CA ASP A 126 -10.61 -26.86 -37.26
C ASP A 126 -9.34 -27.67 -36.92
N ASP A 127 -9.41 -28.23 -35.71
CA ASP A 127 -8.79 -29.46 -35.22
C ASP A 127 -7.53 -29.42 -34.32
N VAL A 128 -7.67 -30.24 -33.27
CA VAL A 128 -6.67 -30.89 -32.39
C VAL A 128 -6.25 -30.19 -31.08
N LYS A 129 -7.10 -30.48 -30.07
CA LYS A 129 -6.81 -31.02 -28.73
C LYS A 129 -5.35 -31.12 -28.21
N THR A 130 -5.23 -30.66 -26.95
CA THR A 130 -4.50 -31.26 -25.81
C THR A 130 -3.24 -30.52 -25.33
N SER A 131 -3.49 -29.75 -24.26
CA SER A 131 -2.66 -29.47 -23.08
C SER A 131 -1.14 -29.70 -23.15
N GLU A 132 -0.39 -28.63 -22.86
CA GLU A 132 0.77 -28.73 -21.98
C GLU A 132 0.93 -27.44 -21.15
N ASN A 133 1.24 -27.65 -19.87
CA ASN A 133 1.31 -26.66 -18.81
C ASN A 133 2.40 -25.61 -19.08
N LEU A 134 2.07 -24.33 -18.92
CA LEU A 134 3.07 -23.31 -18.63
C LEU A 134 2.87 -22.86 -17.18
N GLU A 135 3.51 -23.59 -16.27
CA GLU A 135 3.72 -23.14 -14.89
C GLU A 135 4.39 -21.76 -14.94
N ARG A 136 3.69 -20.75 -14.43
CA ARG A 136 4.26 -19.43 -14.19
C ARG A 136 5.20 -19.55 -12.98
N PRO A 137 6.45 -19.10 -13.05
CA PRO A 137 7.34 -19.15 -11.89
C PRO A 137 6.78 -18.26 -10.78
N GLU A 138 6.45 -18.89 -9.66
CA GLU A 138 6.14 -18.27 -8.38
C GLU A 138 7.45 -17.75 -7.75
N LYS A 139 7.78 -16.48 -7.99
CA LYS A 139 8.86 -15.71 -7.33
C LYS A 139 8.61 -14.23 -7.67
N ASP A 140 8.42 -13.27 -6.78
CA ASP A 140 8.49 -13.18 -5.33
C ASP A 140 7.24 -12.41 -4.88
N ARG A 141 6.30 -13.10 -4.25
CA ARG A 141 5.27 -12.45 -3.43
C ARG A 141 5.91 -12.25 -2.05
N PRO A 142 6.07 -11.02 -1.53
CA PRO A 142 6.38 -10.88 -0.12
C PRO A 142 5.18 -11.40 0.66
N SER A 143 5.25 -12.65 1.11
CA SER A 143 4.33 -13.20 2.10
C SER A 143 4.68 -12.54 3.42
N PHE A 144 3.88 -11.56 3.84
CA PHE A 144 3.93 -11.06 5.21
C PHE A 144 3.31 -12.14 6.10
N HIS A 145 4.12 -13.12 6.48
CA HIS A 145 3.77 -14.04 7.57
C HIS A 145 3.89 -13.27 8.88
N SER A 146 2.78 -12.65 9.27
CA SER A 146 2.54 -12.04 10.58
C SER A 146 3.16 -10.65 10.81
N LEU A 147 2.29 -9.71 11.17
CA LEU A 147 2.59 -8.38 11.70
C LEU A 147 3.39 -8.40 13.04
N SER A 148 3.77 -9.58 13.53
CA SER A 148 4.66 -9.75 14.68
C SER A 148 6.10 -9.28 14.42
N ASP A 149 6.51 -9.16 13.14
CA ASP A 149 7.85 -8.66 12.77
C ASP A 149 7.90 -7.14 12.62
N LEU A 150 6.76 -6.46 12.70
CA LEU A 150 6.72 -5.05 13.05
C LEU A 150 6.98 -4.92 14.56
N LYS A 151 8.17 -5.31 15.00
CA LYS A 151 8.72 -4.72 16.21
C LYS A 151 8.83 -3.24 15.91
N PHE A 152 7.81 -2.48 16.29
CA PHE A 152 8.00 -1.19 16.92
C PHE A 152 9.17 -1.40 17.88
N LYS A 153 10.38 -1.11 17.41
CA LYS A 153 11.54 -1.09 18.29
C LYS A 153 11.17 -0.06 19.34
N ASP A 154 11.07 -0.53 20.57
CA ASP A 154 10.91 0.24 21.82
C ASP A 154 12.12 1.16 22.08
N GLU A 155 12.59 1.84 21.04
CA GLU A 155 13.54 2.93 21.14
C GLU A 155 12.79 4.17 20.70
N CYS A 156 12.22 4.84 21.69
CA CYS A 156 12.21 6.29 21.77
C CYS A 156 13.47 6.82 21.07
N ILE A 157 13.36 7.15 19.78
CA ILE A 157 14.37 7.94 19.11
C ILE A 157 14.30 9.29 19.81
N TYR A 158 15.26 9.48 20.72
CA TYR A 158 15.61 10.76 21.28
C TYR A 158 15.68 11.76 20.13
N TRP A 159 14.63 12.58 20.05
CA TRP A 159 14.65 13.82 19.31
C TRP A 159 15.56 14.78 20.09
N PRO A 160 16.72 15.22 19.57
CA PRO A 160 17.30 16.43 20.11
C PRO A 160 16.41 17.57 19.60
N LEU A 161 15.57 18.09 20.50
CA LEU A 161 15.05 19.44 20.40
C LEU A 161 16.25 20.36 20.19
N THR A 162 16.47 20.82 18.96
CA THR A 162 17.32 21.98 18.70
C THR A 162 16.45 23.21 18.87
N PRO A 163 16.68 24.05 19.89
CA PRO A 163 15.98 25.31 20.00
C PRO A 163 16.59 26.33 19.03
N LEU A 164 15.74 27.25 18.55
CA LEU A 164 16.15 28.50 17.91
C LEU A 164 17.15 29.29 18.77
#